data_AF-A0AAX4JC42-F1
#
_entry.id   AF-A0AAX4JC42-F1
#
_cell.length_a   1.000
_cell.length_b   1.000
_cell.length_c   1.000
_cell.angle_alpha   90.00
_cell.angle_beta   90.00
_cell.angle_gamma   90.00
#
_symmetry.space_group_name_H-M   'P 1'
#
loop_
_entity.id
_entity.type
_entity.pdbx_description
1 polymer ?
#
loop_
_entity_poly.entity_id
_entity_poly.type
_entity_poly.pdbx_seq_one_letter_code
_entity_poly.pdbx_strand_id
1 'polypeptide(L)'
;MDLIKAQSIISDKSQHIAKKMRALFFLRNILTDESVKILCSSFNDKSVLLKHEVAYVLGQMRLESSIDTLISVLNNDQEDEIVRHEAGEALGNFMYRDDIVKALEKNSKCGRVPVEETCYLALQKIKENSDYISPCDSRDPALPLEGMDLEMAEKFFLDTKLCLYKKYQAMFYLRDLAMKGDKKSIDILGQGLKDKSSLFKHEISFVFGQIRSIESVKYLVECMKKEEEHGMVRHECAEALGIIGTEECLRELVKYQYSDCDILRESVEVAIDLHGYINTKEDIYCEVK
;
A
#
# COMPACT_ATOMS: atom_id res chain seq x y z
N MET A 1 9.30 -22.47 -3.02
CA MET A 1 8.97 -22.22 -4.44
C MET A 1 10.30 -21.95 -5.17
N ASP A 2 10.37 -22.04 -6.49
CA ASP A 2 11.54 -21.58 -7.26
C ASP A 2 11.12 -20.47 -8.24
N LEU A 3 12.10 -19.81 -8.88
CA LEU A 3 11.88 -18.67 -9.76
C LEU A 3 10.99 -19.01 -10.96
N ILE A 4 11.22 -20.18 -11.59
CA ILE A 4 10.47 -20.64 -12.76
C ILE A 4 9.01 -20.88 -12.40
N LYS A 5 8.76 -21.53 -11.25
CA LYS A 5 7.42 -21.77 -10.74
C LYS A 5 6.71 -20.47 -10.37
N ALA A 6 7.40 -19.53 -9.71
CA ALA A 6 6.83 -18.23 -9.38
C ALA A 6 6.45 -17.44 -10.65
N GLN A 7 7.32 -17.43 -11.67
CA GLN A 7 7.05 -16.82 -12.97
C GLN A 7 5.82 -17.45 -13.66
N SER A 8 5.74 -18.78 -13.65
CA SER A 8 4.60 -19.51 -14.23
C SER A 8 3.28 -19.13 -13.54
N ILE A 9 3.26 -19.06 -12.21
CA ILE A 9 2.07 -18.70 -11.43
C ILE A 9 1.64 -17.26 -11.68
N ILE A 10 2.57 -16.30 -11.61
CA ILE A 10 2.24 -14.87 -11.69
C ILE A 10 1.80 -14.45 -13.10
N SER A 11 2.27 -15.15 -14.15
CA SER A 11 1.93 -14.88 -15.55
C SER A 11 0.68 -15.61 -16.05
N ASP A 12 0.16 -16.59 -15.29
CA ASP A 12 -1.03 -17.34 -15.67
C ASP A 12 -2.31 -16.52 -15.48
N LYS A 13 -2.95 -16.13 -16.58
CA LYS A 13 -4.19 -15.34 -16.58
C LYS A 13 -5.41 -16.06 -15.98
N SER A 14 -5.36 -17.39 -15.87
CA SER A 14 -6.42 -18.20 -15.26
C SER A 14 -6.25 -18.39 -13.75
N GLN A 15 -5.10 -18.00 -13.21
CA GLN A 15 -4.76 -18.22 -11.83
C GLN A 15 -5.46 -17.21 -10.90
N HIS A 16 -6.05 -17.74 -9.82
CA HIS A 16 -6.56 -17.00 -8.66
C HIS A 16 -5.56 -15.96 -8.13
N ILE A 17 -6.06 -14.78 -7.76
CA ILE A 17 -5.25 -13.63 -7.36
C ILE A 17 -4.44 -13.94 -6.10
N ALA A 18 -5.01 -14.69 -5.14
CA ALA A 18 -4.28 -15.09 -3.93
C ALA A 18 -3.00 -15.88 -4.24
N LYS A 19 -3.03 -16.79 -5.22
CA LYS A 19 -1.82 -17.53 -5.62
C LYS A 19 -0.81 -16.65 -6.35
N LYS A 20 -1.27 -15.68 -7.15
CA LYS A 20 -0.39 -14.69 -7.78
C LYS A 20 0.31 -13.83 -6.73
N MET A 21 -0.40 -13.40 -5.68
CA MET A 21 0.21 -12.64 -4.58
C MET A 21 1.29 -13.44 -3.84
N ARG A 22 1.06 -14.74 -3.57
CA ARG A 22 2.12 -15.61 -3.03
C ARG A 22 3.35 -15.67 -3.94
N ALA A 23 3.17 -15.72 -5.26
CA ALA A 23 4.28 -15.69 -6.22
C ALA A 23 5.00 -14.33 -6.24
N LEU A 24 4.24 -13.24 -6.18
CA LEU A 24 4.75 -11.87 -6.12
C LEU A 24 5.64 -11.64 -4.90
N PHE A 25 5.18 -11.98 -3.70
CA PHE A 25 5.97 -11.77 -2.48
C PHE A 25 7.22 -12.67 -2.41
N PHE A 26 7.15 -13.88 -2.98
CA PHE A 26 8.35 -14.70 -3.16
C PHE A 26 9.36 -14.04 -4.12
N LEU A 27 8.91 -13.50 -5.26
CA LEU A 27 9.76 -12.78 -6.21
C LEU A 27 10.41 -11.53 -5.60
N ARG A 28 9.64 -10.78 -4.78
CA ARG A 28 10.15 -9.66 -3.98
C ARG A 28 11.34 -10.09 -3.13
N ASN A 29 11.21 -11.22 -2.43
CA ASN A 29 12.23 -11.68 -1.47
C ASN A 29 13.52 -12.19 -2.12
N ILE A 30 13.53 -12.46 -3.43
CA ILE A 30 14.73 -12.90 -4.16
C ILE A 30 15.72 -11.75 -4.41
N LEU A 31 15.24 -10.52 -4.57
CA LEU A 31 16.06 -9.32 -4.77
C LEU A 31 17.08 -9.43 -5.92
N THR A 32 16.64 -9.86 -7.11
CA THR A 32 17.48 -9.91 -8.31
C THR A 32 16.85 -9.16 -9.49
N ASP A 33 17.66 -8.74 -10.46
CA ASP A 33 17.15 -8.15 -11.70
C ASP A 33 16.25 -9.11 -12.49
N GLU A 34 16.46 -10.42 -12.34
CA GLU A 34 15.59 -11.43 -12.94
C GLU A 34 14.19 -11.43 -12.29
N SER A 35 14.11 -11.32 -10.96
CA SER A 35 12.82 -11.21 -10.28
C SER A 35 12.12 -9.88 -10.60
N VAL A 36 12.86 -8.78 -10.71
CA VAL A 36 12.35 -7.48 -11.18
C VAL A 36 11.75 -7.60 -12.58
N LYS A 37 12.45 -8.25 -13.51
CA LYS A 37 11.97 -8.43 -14.88
C LYS A 37 10.66 -9.23 -14.92
N ILE A 38 10.55 -10.27 -14.11
CA ILE A 38 9.31 -11.06 -13.99
C ILE A 38 8.18 -10.18 -13.45
N LEU A 39 8.42 -9.46 -12.35
CA LEU A 39 7.44 -8.55 -11.75
C LEU A 39 6.99 -7.47 -12.74
N CYS A 40 7.93 -6.83 -13.46
CA CYS A 40 7.61 -5.82 -14.48
C CYS A 40 6.71 -6.36 -15.61
N SER A 41 6.81 -7.65 -15.94
CA SER A 41 5.94 -8.24 -16.97
C SER A 41 4.47 -8.29 -16.57
N SER A 42 4.18 -8.28 -15.26
CA SER A 42 2.83 -8.35 -14.68
C SER A 42 2.03 -7.06 -14.84
N PHE A 43 2.64 -5.94 -15.26
CA PHE A 43 1.90 -4.72 -15.65
C PHE A 43 0.99 -4.93 -16.88
N ASN A 44 1.11 -6.06 -17.59
CA ASN A 44 0.19 -6.47 -18.66
C ASN A 44 -1.01 -7.30 -18.16
N ASP A 45 -1.13 -7.54 -16.85
CA ASP A 45 -2.29 -8.22 -16.28
C ASP A 45 -3.53 -7.31 -16.24
N LYS A 46 -4.71 -7.91 -16.15
CA LYS A 46 -5.99 -7.18 -16.03
C LYS A 46 -6.27 -6.73 -14.60
N SER A 47 -5.71 -7.40 -13.60
CA SER A 47 -5.96 -7.12 -12.19
C SER A 47 -5.27 -5.80 -11.80
N VAL A 48 -6.08 -4.80 -11.44
CA VAL A 48 -5.58 -3.53 -10.88
C VAL A 48 -4.81 -3.82 -9.59
N LEU A 49 -5.33 -4.73 -8.76
CA LEU A 49 -4.68 -5.13 -7.50
C LEU A 49 -3.28 -5.68 -7.72
N LEU A 50 -3.12 -6.64 -8.65
CA LEU A 50 -1.81 -7.22 -8.93
C LEU A 50 -0.81 -6.17 -9.42
N LYS A 51 -1.24 -5.29 -10.32
CA LYS A 51 -0.36 -4.26 -10.90
C LYS A 51 0.05 -3.21 -9.87
N HIS A 52 -0.89 -2.81 -9.00
CA HIS A 52 -0.61 -1.99 -7.82
C HIS A 52 0.45 -2.66 -6.94
N GLU A 53 0.20 -3.92 -6.52
CA GLU A 53 1.10 -4.63 -5.61
C GLU A 53 2.49 -4.85 -6.21
N VAL A 54 2.58 -5.05 -7.53
CA VAL A 54 3.85 -5.10 -8.26
C VAL A 54 4.61 -3.78 -8.13
N ALA A 55 3.95 -2.64 -8.33
CA ALA A 55 4.61 -1.34 -8.17
C ALA A 55 5.10 -1.13 -6.74
N TYR A 56 4.27 -1.46 -5.74
CA TYR A 56 4.62 -1.40 -4.32
C TYR A 56 5.89 -2.19 -4.04
N VAL A 57 5.92 -3.48 -4.40
CA VAL A 57 7.09 -4.31 -4.09
C VAL A 57 8.34 -3.89 -4.85
N LEU A 58 8.22 -3.42 -6.10
CA LEU A 58 9.37 -2.87 -6.83
C LEU A 58 9.94 -1.63 -6.12
N GLY A 59 9.07 -0.76 -5.60
CA GLY A 59 9.45 0.37 -4.76
C GLY A 59 10.15 -0.06 -3.47
N GLN A 60 9.67 -1.12 -2.82
CA GLN A 60 10.31 -1.67 -1.61
C GLN A 60 11.62 -2.42 -1.91
N MET A 61 11.78 -2.99 -3.10
CA MET A 61 13.02 -3.67 -3.51
C MET A 61 14.14 -2.66 -3.84
N ARG A 62 13.80 -1.47 -4.36
CA ARG A 62 14.75 -0.42 -4.78
C ARG A 62 15.83 -0.87 -5.78
N LEU A 63 15.53 -1.86 -6.63
CA LEU A 63 16.43 -2.25 -7.70
C LEU A 63 16.25 -1.30 -8.89
N GLU A 64 17.33 -0.63 -9.31
CA GLU A 64 17.30 0.41 -10.35
C GLU A 64 16.77 -0.09 -11.71
N SER A 65 16.89 -1.39 -11.97
CA SER A 65 16.35 -2.06 -13.15
C SER A 65 14.82 -1.95 -13.29
N SER A 66 14.10 -1.56 -12.22
CA SER A 66 12.65 -1.32 -12.24
C SER A 66 12.24 0.11 -12.62
N ILE A 67 13.16 1.08 -12.57
CA ILE A 67 12.78 2.50 -12.62
C ILE A 67 12.14 2.88 -13.96
N ASP A 68 12.68 2.40 -15.08
CA ASP A 68 12.13 2.74 -16.41
C ASP A 68 10.71 2.21 -16.58
N THR A 69 10.42 1.02 -16.03
CA THR A 69 9.07 0.46 -15.99
C THR A 69 8.15 1.32 -15.13
N LEU A 70 8.57 1.69 -13.91
CA LEU A 70 7.77 2.52 -13.00
C LEU A 70 7.48 3.91 -13.61
N ILE A 71 8.46 4.54 -14.25
CA ILE A 71 8.27 5.81 -14.99
C ILE A 71 7.27 5.61 -16.13
N SER A 72 7.35 4.50 -16.87
CA SER A 72 6.40 4.20 -17.95
C SER A 72 4.98 4.01 -17.43
N VAL A 73 4.80 3.31 -16.30
CA VAL A 73 3.49 3.07 -15.68
C VAL A 73 2.89 4.39 -15.18
N LEU A 74 3.66 5.19 -14.43
CA LEU A 74 3.20 6.49 -13.94
C LEU A 74 2.75 7.41 -15.09
N ASN A 75 3.49 7.41 -16.21
CA ASN A 75 3.21 8.24 -17.38
C ASN A 75 2.10 7.70 -18.30
N ASN A 76 1.57 6.52 -18.06
CA ASN A 76 0.52 5.94 -18.89
C ASN A 76 -0.86 6.44 -18.47
N ASP A 77 -1.40 7.44 -19.16
CA ASP A 77 -2.74 7.99 -18.86
C ASP A 77 -3.90 7.03 -19.14
N GLN A 78 -3.64 5.86 -19.75
CA GLN A 78 -4.61 4.78 -19.91
C GLN A 78 -4.56 3.74 -18.78
N GLU A 79 -3.58 3.83 -17.89
CA GLU A 79 -3.49 2.97 -16.72
C GLU A 79 -4.40 3.47 -15.59
N ASP A 80 -4.89 2.53 -14.79
CA ASP A 80 -5.72 2.79 -13.62
C ASP A 80 -4.98 3.71 -12.63
N GLU A 81 -5.71 4.65 -12.02
CA GLU A 81 -5.11 5.63 -11.11
C GLU A 81 -4.54 4.99 -9.84
N ILE A 82 -5.05 3.83 -9.44
CA ILE A 82 -4.53 3.03 -8.33
C ILE A 82 -3.11 2.54 -8.64
N VAL A 83 -2.93 1.97 -9.83
CA VAL A 83 -1.62 1.48 -10.28
C VAL A 83 -0.65 2.64 -10.49
N ARG A 84 -1.13 3.78 -10.99
CA ARG A 84 -0.29 4.97 -11.23
C ARG A 84 0.17 5.64 -9.94
N HIS A 85 -0.68 5.75 -8.91
CA HIS A 85 -0.21 6.30 -7.64
C HIS A 85 0.90 5.41 -7.09
N GLU A 86 0.71 4.08 -7.11
CA GLU A 86 1.66 3.16 -6.51
C GLU A 86 3.01 3.19 -7.26
N ALA A 87 2.99 3.34 -8.58
CA ALA A 87 4.21 3.60 -9.35
C ALA A 87 4.88 4.93 -8.95
N GLY A 88 4.11 5.99 -8.71
CA GLY A 88 4.64 7.28 -8.24
C GLY A 88 5.24 7.20 -6.83
N GLU A 89 4.61 6.44 -5.93
CA GLU A 89 5.11 6.20 -4.58
C GLU A 89 6.40 5.36 -4.60
N ALA A 90 6.39 4.28 -5.38
CA ALA A 90 7.55 3.42 -5.59
C ALA A 90 8.76 4.22 -6.09
N LEU A 91 8.55 5.15 -7.02
CA LEU A 91 9.59 6.07 -7.50
C LEU A 91 10.13 6.99 -6.39
N GLY A 92 9.27 7.41 -5.44
CA GLY A 92 9.66 8.16 -4.25
C GLY A 92 10.58 7.40 -3.28
N ASN A 93 10.70 6.07 -3.42
CA ASN A 93 11.62 5.26 -2.63
C ASN A 93 13.06 5.28 -3.16
N PHE A 94 13.29 5.74 -4.39
CA PHE A 94 14.64 5.82 -4.97
C PHE A 94 15.35 7.12 -4.58
N MET A 95 16.67 7.12 -4.73
CA MET A 95 17.46 8.35 -4.59
C MET A 95 17.14 9.32 -5.73
N TYR A 96 17.53 10.59 -5.52
CA TYR A 96 17.37 11.62 -6.54
C TYR A 96 17.94 11.16 -7.90
N ARG A 97 17.06 11.13 -8.91
CA ARG A 97 17.38 10.92 -10.33
C ARG A 97 16.55 11.90 -11.14
N ASP A 98 17.18 12.56 -12.12
CA ASP A 98 16.57 13.66 -12.86
C ASP A 98 15.30 13.25 -13.63
N ASP A 99 15.28 12.06 -14.21
CA ASP A 99 14.13 11.49 -14.91
C ASP A 99 12.99 11.07 -13.97
N ILE A 100 13.29 10.55 -12.77
CA ILE A 100 12.31 10.29 -11.72
C ILE A 100 11.62 11.59 -11.33
N VAL A 101 12.41 12.62 -11.01
CA VAL A 101 11.87 13.93 -10.61
C VAL A 101 11.02 14.53 -11.73
N LYS A 102 11.49 14.50 -12.97
CA LYS A 102 10.71 14.97 -14.13
C LYS A 102 9.40 14.21 -14.30
N ALA A 103 9.40 12.88 -14.11
CA ALA A 103 8.19 12.07 -14.20
C ALA A 103 7.18 12.45 -13.09
N LEU A 104 7.64 12.60 -11.85
CA LEU A 104 6.79 13.00 -10.72
C LEU A 104 6.27 14.43 -10.89
N GLU A 105 7.10 15.39 -11.30
CA GLU A 105 6.69 16.78 -11.56
C GLU A 105 5.63 16.85 -12.66
N LYS A 106 5.81 16.09 -13.76
CA LYS A 106 4.81 16.00 -14.82
C LYS A 106 3.47 15.47 -14.29
N ASN A 107 3.50 14.40 -13.48
CA ASN A 107 2.28 13.74 -13.01
C ASN A 107 1.65 14.42 -11.77
N SER A 108 2.34 15.38 -11.15
CA SER A 108 1.78 16.24 -10.08
C SER A 108 0.64 17.17 -10.54
N LYS A 109 0.33 17.19 -11.85
CA LYS A 109 -0.69 18.03 -12.48
C LYS A 109 -1.51 17.26 -13.53
N CYS A 110 -1.67 15.94 -13.36
CA CYS A 110 -2.30 15.07 -14.35
C CYS A 110 -3.85 15.04 -14.31
N GLY A 111 -4.47 15.76 -13.38
CA GLY A 111 -5.92 15.81 -13.18
C GLY A 111 -6.50 14.61 -12.43
N ARG A 112 -5.66 13.71 -11.89
CA ARG A 112 -6.06 12.57 -11.06
C ARG A 112 -5.55 12.80 -9.64
N VAL A 113 -6.44 13.16 -8.73
CA VAL A 113 -6.08 13.60 -7.37
C VAL A 113 -5.16 12.60 -6.64
N PRO A 114 -5.43 11.28 -6.61
CA PRO A 114 -4.53 10.34 -5.95
C PRO A 114 -3.10 10.36 -6.51
N VAL A 115 -2.97 10.40 -7.84
CA VAL A 115 -1.66 10.44 -8.52
C VAL A 115 -0.93 11.76 -8.25
N GLU A 116 -1.65 12.88 -8.27
CA GLU A 116 -1.07 14.20 -7.99
C GLU A 116 -0.56 14.31 -6.55
N GLU A 117 -1.37 13.85 -5.59
CA GLU A 117 -1.05 13.82 -4.16
C GLU A 117 0.17 12.91 -3.90
N THR A 118 0.22 11.73 -4.50
CA THR A 118 1.36 10.82 -4.39
C THR A 118 2.64 11.41 -4.99
N CYS A 119 2.55 12.00 -6.18
CA CYS A 119 3.72 12.65 -6.80
C CYS A 119 4.25 13.79 -5.92
N TYR A 120 3.35 14.56 -5.28
CA TYR A 120 3.74 15.58 -4.31
C TYR A 120 4.48 14.98 -3.12
N LEU A 121 3.96 13.90 -2.51
CA LEU A 121 4.59 13.22 -1.36
C LEU A 121 5.98 12.66 -1.74
N ALA A 122 6.07 11.96 -2.87
CA ALA A 122 7.33 11.41 -3.39
C ALA A 122 8.37 12.51 -3.62
N LEU A 123 7.98 13.66 -4.20
CA LEU A 123 8.87 14.81 -4.38
C LEU A 123 9.32 15.43 -3.05
N GLN A 124 8.50 15.42 -2.00
CA GLN A 124 8.94 15.86 -0.67
C GLN A 124 9.92 14.86 -0.07
N LYS A 125 9.61 13.56 -0.14
CA LYS A 125 10.47 12.48 0.37
C LYS A 125 11.85 12.49 -0.28
N ILE A 126 11.94 12.62 -1.60
CA ILE A 126 13.22 12.70 -2.32
C ILE A 126 14.07 13.88 -1.84
N LYS A 127 13.45 15.01 -1.47
CA LYS A 127 14.17 16.19 -0.94
C LYS A 127 14.78 15.96 0.43
N GLU A 128 14.17 15.11 1.27
CA GLU A 128 14.75 14.73 2.57
C GLU A 128 16.03 13.91 2.40
N ASN A 129 16.23 13.28 1.23
CA ASN A 129 17.42 12.49 0.89
C ASN A 129 17.80 11.48 1.99
N SER A 130 16.79 10.73 2.45
CA SER A 130 16.89 9.81 3.59
C SER A 130 16.67 8.36 3.16
N ASP A 131 17.51 7.47 3.68
CA ASP A 131 17.37 6.00 3.56
C ASP A 131 16.57 5.39 4.73
N TYR A 132 15.79 6.21 5.43
CA TYR A 132 14.99 5.76 6.56
C TYR A 132 14.11 4.56 6.21
N ILE A 133 14.19 3.55 7.05
CA ILE A 133 13.31 2.39 7.07
C ILE A 133 12.55 2.45 8.40
N SER A 134 11.24 2.32 8.32
CA SER A 134 10.37 2.42 9.48
C SER A 134 10.52 1.22 10.43
N PRO A 135 9.98 1.29 11.66
CA PRO A 135 9.89 0.14 12.54
C PRO A 135 9.12 -1.05 11.95
N CYS A 136 8.36 -0.82 10.87
CA CYS A 136 7.62 -1.84 10.12
C CYS A 136 8.43 -2.45 8.96
N ASP A 137 9.74 -2.18 8.86
CA ASP A 137 10.61 -2.61 7.75
C ASP A 137 10.09 -2.16 6.36
N SER A 138 9.47 -0.98 6.32
CA SER A 138 8.91 -0.38 5.11
C SER A 138 9.50 1.01 4.86
N ARG A 139 9.53 1.39 3.58
CA ARG A 139 9.94 2.72 3.13
C ARG A 139 8.72 3.62 2.98
N ASP A 140 8.30 4.22 4.08
CA ASP A 140 7.10 5.06 4.16
C ASP A 140 7.17 6.30 3.26
N PRO A 141 6.05 6.78 2.68
CA PRO A 141 5.98 8.01 1.86
C PRO A 141 6.44 9.30 2.54
N ALA A 142 6.52 9.32 3.87
CA ALA A 142 7.06 10.44 4.62
C ALA A 142 7.81 9.96 5.86
N LEU A 143 8.76 10.77 6.32
CA LEU A 143 9.45 10.52 7.59
C LEU A 143 8.57 10.98 8.76
N PRO A 144 8.50 10.24 9.88
CA PRO A 144 7.86 10.74 11.09
C PRO A 144 8.56 12.03 11.55
N LEU A 145 7.79 13.04 11.92
CA LEU A 145 8.36 14.33 12.31
C LEU A 145 8.99 14.23 13.72
N GLU A 146 10.28 14.57 13.82
CA GLU A 146 10.98 14.59 15.10
C GLU A 146 10.41 15.66 16.05
N GLY A 147 10.44 15.38 17.36
CA GLY A 147 10.05 16.33 18.40
C GLY A 147 8.55 16.59 18.52
N MET A 148 7.69 15.80 17.86
CA MET A 148 6.24 15.84 18.10
C MET A 148 5.88 15.26 19.47
N ASP A 149 4.84 15.82 20.07
CA ASP A 149 4.02 15.18 21.10
C ASP A 149 2.65 14.76 20.51
N LEU A 150 1.87 14.03 21.30
CA LEU A 150 0.59 13.50 20.86
C LEU A 150 -0.43 14.60 20.52
N GLU A 151 -0.40 15.74 21.22
CA GLU A 151 -1.33 16.86 20.98
C GLU A 151 -1.02 17.55 19.65
N MET A 152 0.27 17.79 19.38
CA MET A 152 0.74 18.32 18.10
C MET A 152 0.43 17.37 16.94
N ALA A 153 0.68 16.06 17.13
CA ALA A 153 0.39 15.05 16.12
C ALA A 153 -1.12 14.99 15.80
N GLU A 154 -1.98 14.97 16.81
CA GLU A 154 -3.45 15.02 16.65
C GLU A 154 -3.88 16.26 15.87
N LYS A 155 -3.38 17.43 16.25
CA LYS A 155 -3.67 18.70 15.57
C LYS A 155 -3.23 18.67 14.11
N PHE A 156 -2.01 18.22 13.82
CA PHE A 156 -1.48 18.21 12.45
C PHE A 156 -2.22 17.21 11.58
N PHE A 157 -2.50 16.03 12.11
CA PHE A 157 -3.15 14.95 11.39
C PHE A 157 -4.59 15.31 10.98
N LEU A 158 -5.35 15.98 11.86
CA LEU A 158 -6.76 16.32 11.64
C LEU A 158 -6.97 17.71 10.99
N ASP A 159 -5.91 18.50 10.77
CA ASP A 159 -6.04 19.82 10.16
C ASP A 159 -6.23 19.72 8.64
N THR A 160 -7.47 19.93 8.20
CA THR A 160 -7.87 19.95 6.77
C THR A 160 -7.19 21.02 5.92
N LYS A 161 -6.54 22.02 6.54
CA LYS A 161 -5.80 23.09 5.84
C LYS A 161 -4.30 22.84 5.79
N LEU A 162 -3.79 21.87 6.54
CA LEU A 162 -2.36 21.55 6.57
C LEU A 162 -1.95 20.83 5.28
N CYS A 163 -0.70 20.99 4.86
CA CYS A 163 -0.21 20.29 3.69
C CYS A 163 -0.14 18.77 3.94
N LEU A 164 -0.40 18.00 2.89
CA LEU A 164 -0.52 16.54 2.97
C LEU A 164 0.73 15.87 3.57
N TYR A 165 1.91 16.36 3.23
CA TYR A 165 3.16 15.79 3.74
C TYR A 165 3.23 15.86 5.26
N LYS A 166 2.88 17.01 5.87
CA LYS A 166 2.85 17.14 7.34
C LYS A 166 1.81 16.24 8.00
N LYS A 167 0.68 16.01 7.35
CA LYS A 167 -0.32 15.04 7.82
C LYS A 167 0.24 13.60 7.80
N TYR A 168 0.97 13.22 6.76
CA TYR A 168 1.67 11.93 6.69
C TYR A 168 2.75 11.80 7.77
N GLN A 169 3.55 12.84 8.01
CA GLN A 169 4.54 12.80 9.11
C GLN A 169 3.87 12.59 10.47
N ALA A 170 2.73 13.25 10.72
CA ALA A 170 1.93 13.03 11.92
C ALA A 170 1.33 11.61 11.98
N MET A 171 0.86 11.08 10.83
CA MET A 171 0.34 9.72 10.72
C MET A 171 1.38 8.66 11.13
N PHE A 172 2.60 8.74 10.61
CA PHE A 172 3.64 7.75 10.95
C PHE A 172 4.11 7.86 12.41
N TYR A 173 4.11 9.06 12.98
CA TYR A 173 4.32 9.21 14.42
C TYR A 173 3.21 8.56 15.25
N LEU A 174 1.93 8.77 14.88
CA LEU A 174 0.79 8.14 15.54
C LEU A 174 0.83 6.61 15.39
N ARG A 175 1.23 6.10 14.22
CA ARG A 175 1.48 4.67 14.01
C ARG A 175 2.51 4.14 15.01
N ASP A 176 3.66 4.79 15.09
CA ASP A 176 4.77 4.33 15.92
C ASP A 176 4.40 4.33 17.42
N LEU A 177 3.54 5.26 17.86
CA LEU A 177 2.95 5.25 19.20
C LEU A 177 1.92 4.12 19.38
N ALA A 178 1.02 3.94 18.41
CA ALA A 178 0.02 2.87 18.45
C ALA A 178 0.65 1.47 18.51
N MET A 179 1.75 1.26 17.78
CA MET A 179 2.54 0.02 17.84
C MET A 179 3.15 -0.24 19.23
N LYS A 180 3.38 0.81 20.03
CA LYS A 180 3.82 0.73 21.43
C LYS A 180 2.66 0.59 22.42
N GLY A 181 1.43 0.45 21.93
CA GLY A 181 0.22 0.23 22.72
C GLY A 181 -0.58 1.50 23.04
N ASP A 182 -0.26 2.66 22.45
CA ASP A 182 -1.05 3.88 22.67
C ASP A 182 -2.39 3.82 21.92
N LYS A 183 -3.45 3.50 22.66
CA LYS A 183 -4.79 3.37 22.09
C LYS A 183 -5.37 4.69 21.61
N LYS A 184 -4.95 5.82 22.20
CA LYS A 184 -5.42 7.15 21.77
C LYS A 184 -5.00 7.44 20.33
N SER A 185 -3.78 7.05 19.95
CA SER A 185 -3.28 7.18 18.58
C SER A 185 -4.15 6.42 17.56
N ILE A 186 -4.68 5.25 17.92
CA ILE A 186 -5.60 4.48 17.07
C ILE A 186 -6.91 5.24 16.84
N ASP A 187 -7.48 5.82 17.90
CA ASP A 187 -8.71 6.60 17.79
C ASP A 187 -8.49 7.91 16.99
N ILE A 188 -7.30 8.53 17.08
CA ILE A 188 -6.95 9.69 16.24
C ILE A 188 -6.85 9.26 14.77
N LEU A 189 -6.11 8.20 14.47
CA LEU A 189 -5.99 7.65 13.11
C LEU A 189 -7.39 7.33 12.54
N GLY A 190 -8.28 6.73 13.33
CA GLY A 190 -9.63 6.38 12.92
C GLY A 190 -10.50 7.59 12.58
N GLN A 191 -10.28 8.73 13.22
CA GLN A 191 -10.94 9.99 12.85
C GLN A 191 -10.49 10.51 11.48
N GLY A 192 -9.25 10.21 11.08
CA GLY A 192 -8.70 10.59 9.77
C GLY A 192 -9.39 9.91 8.59
N LEU A 193 -10.09 8.78 8.80
CA LEU A 193 -10.89 8.13 7.76
C LEU A 193 -12.12 8.95 7.31
N LYS A 194 -12.37 10.11 7.93
CA LYS A 194 -13.38 11.09 7.49
C LYS A 194 -12.82 12.16 6.54
N ASP A 195 -11.54 12.07 6.17
CA ASP A 195 -10.91 13.01 5.25
C ASP A 195 -11.49 12.89 3.82
N LYS A 196 -11.32 13.95 3.03
CA LYS A 196 -11.76 14.00 1.63
C LYS A 196 -10.79 13.29 0.68
N SER A 197 -9.50 13.20 1.03
CA SER A 197 -8.49 12.55 0.18
C SER A 197 -8.62 11.04 0.30
N SER A 198 -8.93 10.38 -0.81
CA SER A 198 -8.93 8.92 -0.90
C SER A 198 -7.54 8.34 -0.66
N LEU A 199 -6.48 9.01 -1.14
CA LEU A 199 -5.10 8.59 -0.89
C LEU A 199 -4.77 8.61 0.61
N PHE A 200 -5.13 9.68 1.32
CA PHE A 200 -4.88 9.79 2.75
C PHE A 200 -5.64 8.72 3.56
N LYS A 201 -6.90 8.44 3.19
CA LYS A 201 -7.69 7.39 3.84
C LYS A 201 -7.16 5.98 3.55
N HIS A 202 -6.69 5.74 2.33
CA HIS A 202 -5.98 4.52 1.96
C HIS A 202 -4.76 4.32 2.86
N GLU A 203 -3.90 5.33 2.98
CA GLU A 203 -2.70 5.23 3.82
C GLU A 203 -3.02 4.94 5.29
N ILE A 204 -4.08 5.55 5.84
CA ILE A 204 -4.52 5.26 7.21
C ILE A 204 -4.92 3.78 7.37
N SER A 205 -5.61 3.22 6.37
CA SER A 205 -5.97 1.79 6.36
C SER A 205 -4.73 0.90 6.29
N PHE A 206 -3.76 1.24 5.45
CA PHE A 206 -2.47 0.54 5.36
C PHE A 206 -1.74 0.56 6.70
N VAL A 207 -1.66 1.73 7.33
CA VAL A 207 -1.10 1.93 8.67
C VAL A 207 -1.82 1.09 9.73
N PHE A 208 -3.14 0.96 9.68
CA PHE A 208 -3.86 0.04 10.58
C PHE A 208 -3.48 -1.42 10.36
N GLY A 209 -3.27 -1.85 9.11
CA GLY A 209 -2.73 -3.16 8.77
C GLY A 209 -1.33 -3.39 9.33
N GLN A 210 -0.49 -2.35 9.40
CA GLN A 210 0.83 -2.41 10.05
C GLN A 210 0.72 -2.50 11.59
N ILE A 211 -0.19 -1.74 12.20
CA ILE A 211 -0.40 -1.72 13.67
C ILE A 211 -1.00 -3.05 14.16
N ARG A 212 -1.88 -3.68 13.37
CA ARG A 212 -2.55 -4.95 13.68
C ARG A 212 -3.37 -4.95 14.99
N SER A 213 -3.87 -3.79 15.39
CA SER A 213 -4.68 -3.65 16.60
C SER A 213 -6.15 -3.97 16.32
N ILE A 214 -6.76 -4.76 17.20
CA ILE A 214 -8.19 -5.10 17.14
C ILE A 214 -9.06 -3.84 17.32
N GLU A 215 -8.58 -2.85 18.06
CA GLU A 215 -9.28 -1.57 18.25
C GLU A 215 -9.50 -0.79 16.94
N SER A 216 -8.72 -1.08 15.89
CA SER A 216 -8.88 -0.47 14.56
C SER A 216 -9.99 -1.12 13.71
N VAL A 217 -10.42 -2.34 14.03
CA VAL A 217 -11.37 -3.13 13.22
C VAL A 217 -12.67 -2.37 12.97
N LYS A 218 -13.21 -1.71 14.00
CA LYS A 218 -14.45 -0.91 13.88
C LYS A 218 -14.35 0.16 12.79
N TYR A 219 -13.19 0.80 12.64
CA TYR A 219 -12.97 1.85 11.67
C TYR A 219 -12.82 1.29 10.25
N LEU A 220 -12.04 0.21 10.09
CA LEU A 220 -11.84 -0.48 8.82
C LEU A 220 -13.15 -1.04 8.26
N VAL A 221 -13.95 -1.69 9.10
CA VAL A 221 -15.27 -2.25 8.70
C VAL A 221 -16.23 -1.13 8.31
N GLU A 222 -16.27 -0.03 9.08
CA GLU A 222 -17.14 1.12 8.74
C GLU A 222 -16.75 1.76 7.40
N CYS A 223 -15.46 1.80 7.08
CA CYS A 223 -14.98 2.38 5.83
C CYS A 223 -15.19 1.44 4.63
N MET A 224 -14.83 0.15 4.76
CA MET A 224 -14.97 -0.86 3.71
C MET A 224 -16.42 -1.03 3.22
N LYS A 225 -17.40 -0.87 4.12
CA LYS A 225 -18.83 -1.06 3.79
C LYS A 225 -19.47 0.10 3.02
N LYS A 226 -18.83 1.26 2.95
CA LYS A 226 -19.36 2.44 2.28
C LYS A 226 -19.24 2.23 0.77
N GLU A 227 -20.35 1.94 0.10
CA GLU A 227 -20.35 1.66 -1.33
C GLU A 227 -19.93 2.88 -2.17
N GLU A 228 -20.15 4.08 -1.65
CA GLU A 228 -19.71 5.35 -2.21
C GLU A 228 -18.23 5.67 -1.97
N GLU A 229 -17.54 4.89 -1.14
CA GLU A 229 -16.13 5.07 -0.85
C GLU A 229 -15.26 4.60 -2.03
N HIS A 230 -14.15 5.30 -2.25
CA HIS A 230 -13.24 4.99 -3.34
C HIS A 230 -12.69 3.56 -3.24
N GLY A 231 -12.60 2.85 -4.36
CA GLY A 231 -12.12 1.47 -4.43
C GLY A 231 -10.76 1.28 -3.76
N MET A 232 -9.86 2.26 -3.92
CA MET A 232 -8.55 2.30 -3.26
C MET A 232 -8.64 2.15 -1.72
N VAL A 233 -9.54 2.90 -1.09
CA VAL A 233 -9.67 2.87 0.37
C VAL A 233 -10.29 1.55 0.82
N ARG A 234 -11.28 1.06 0.07
CA ARG A 234 -12.00 -0.18 0.42
C ARG A 234 -11.11 -1.41 0.34
N HIS A 235 -10.26 -1.52 -0.69
CA HIS A 235 -9.32 -2.66 -0.77
C HIS A 235 -8.31 -2.63 0.37
N GLU A 236 -7.77 -1.45 0.69
CA GLU A 236 -6.77 -1.32 1.74
C GLU A 236 -7.36 -1.65 3.12
N CYS A 237 -8.64 -1.29 3.34
CA CYS A 237 -9.37 -1.76 4.52
C CYS A 237 -9.48 -3.28 4.56
N ALA A 238 -9.77 -3.94 3.43
CA ALA A 238 -9.90 -5.39 3.36
C ALA A 238 -8.57 -6.10 3.67
N GLU A 239 -7.45 -5.60 3.14
CA GLU A 239 -6.12 -6.15 3.41
C GLU A 239 -5.72 -5.98 4.88
N ALA A 240 -5.93 -4.79 5.44
CA ALA A 240 -5.70 -4.53 6.86
C ALA A 240 -6.52 -5.48 7.75
N LEU A 241 -7.80 -5.72 7.43
CA LEU A 241 -8.64 -6.69 8.14
C LEU A 241 -8.11 -8.12 8.02
N GLY A 242 -7.63 -8.52 6.83
CA GLY A 242 -7.03 -9.83 6.59
C GLY A 242 -5.80 -10.07 7.44
N ILE A 243 -4.93 -9.07 7.56
CA ILE A 243 -3.71 -9.13 8.36
C ILE A 243 -4.01 -9.11 9.87
N ILE A 244 -5.02 -8.36 10.32
CA ILE A 244 -5.47 -8.37 11.73
C ILE A 244 -6.01 -9.76 12.11
N GLY A 245 -6.70 -10.44 11.18
CA GLY A 245 -6.87 -11.89 11.25
C GLY A 245 -7.81 -12.41 12.35
N THR A 246 -8.73 -11.59 12.88
CA THR A 246 -9.73 -12.05 13.85
C THR A 246 -10.93 -12.70 13.17
N GLU A 247 -11.67 -13.52 13.93
CA GLU A 247 -12.96 -14.08 13.48
C GLU A 247 -13.98 -13.00 13.09
N GLU A 248 -13.93 -11.82 13.70
CA GLU A 248 -14.75 -10.69 13.27
C GLU A 248 -14.32 -10.17 11.90
N CYS A 249 -13.02 -9.99 11.67
CA CYS A 249 -12.48 -9.61 10.36
C CYS A 249 -12.95 -10.59 9.28
N LEU A 250 -12.81 -11.90 9.50
CA LEU A 250 -13.22 -12.91 8.54
C LEU A 250 -14.72 -12.82 8.21
N ARG A 251 -15.57 -12.67 9.24
CA ARG A 251 -17.03 -12.54 9.04
C ARG A 251 -17.39 -11.31 8.21
N GLU A 252 -16.67 -10.20 8.39
CA GLU A 252 -16.92 -8.98 7.61
C GLU A 252 -16.38 -9.09 6.18
N LEU A 253 -15.19 -9.67 5.98
CA LEU A 253 -14.57 -9.87 4.67
C LEU A 253 -15.42 -10.75 3.74
N VAL A 254 -15.92 -11.89 4.23
CA VAL A 254 -16.68 -12.87 3.42
C VAL A 254 -17.93 -12.26 2.77
N LYS A 255 -18.48 -11.18 3.32
CA LYS A 255 -19.63 -10.45 2.74
C LYS A 255 -19.30 -9.84 1.38
N TYR A 256 -18.01 -9.59 1.09
CA TYR A 256 -17.54 -8.89 -0.11
C TYR A 256 -16.82 -9.80 -1.12
N GLN A 257 -16.83 -11.12 -0.91
CA GLN A 257 -16.20 -12.11 -1.82
C GLN A 257 -16.78 -12.11 -3.25
N TYR A 258 -17.95 -11.48 -3.44
CA TYR A 258 -18.62 -11.28 -4.72
C TYR A 258 -18.96 -9.81 -4.97
N SER A 259 -18.19 -8.87 -4.40
CA SER A 259 -18.41 -7.44 -4.63
C SER A 259 -18.28 -7.09 -6.12
N ASP A 260 -19.10 -6.15 -6.59
CA ASP A 260 -18.99 -5.56 -7.94
C ASP A 260 -17.75 -4.65 -8.07
N CYS A 261 -17.13 -4.25 -6.94
CA CYS A 261 -15.85 -3.57 -6.94
C CYS A 261 -14.72 -4.60 -7.10
N ASP A 262 -14.15 -4.67 -8.30
CA ASP A 262 -13.15 -5.69 -8.66
C ASP A 262 -11.95 -5.73 -7.70
N ILE A 263 -11.36 -4.57 -7.40
CA ILE A 263 -10.19 -4.50 -6.51
C ILE A 263 -10.53 -4.93 -5.08
N LEU A 264 -11.69 -4.55 -4.55
CA LEU A 264 -12.15 -5.00 -3.23
C LEU A 264 -12.36 -6.53 -3.21
N ARG A 265 -13.02 -7.06 -4.24
CA ARG A 265 -13.28 -8.51 -4.34
C ARG A 265 -11.97 -9.30 -4.39
N GLU A 266 -11.00 -8.83 -5.16
CA GLU A 266 -9.67 -9.45 -5.24
C GLU A 266 -8.91 -9.35 -3.91
N SER A 267 -8.92 -8.19 -3.24
CA SER A 267 -8.28 -8.05 -1.92
C SER A 267 -8.96 -8.90 -0.85
N VAL A 268 -10.27 -9.11 -0.92
CA VAL A 268 -10.99 -10.05 -0.04
C VAL A 268 -10.53 -11.49 -0.27
N GLU A 269 -10.31 -11.91 -1.52
CA GLU A 269 -9.76 -13.24 -1.82
C GLU A 269 -8.37 -13.41 -1.18
N VAL A 270 -7.50 -12.40 -1.34
CA VAL A 270 -6.15 -12.38 -0.74
C VAL A 270 -6.22 -12.38 0.80
N ALA A 271 -7.08 -11.56 1.39
CA ALA A 271 -7.26 -11.44 2.83
C ALA A 271 -7.77 -12.73 3.47
N ILE A 272 -8.70 -13.45 2.81
CA ILE A 272 -9.19 -14.76 3.28
C ILE A 272 -8.07 -15.82 3.21
N ASP A 273 -7.29 -15.83 2.13
CA ASP A 273 -6.12 -16.72 1.99
C ASP A 273 -5.09 -16.47 3.11
N LEU A 274 -4.81 -15.20 3.40
CA LEU A 274 -3.90 -14.79 4.47
C LEU A 274 -4.44 -15.15 5.85
N HIS A 275 -5.73 -14.94 6.12
CA HIS A 275 -6.36 -15.35 7.37
C HIS A 275 -6.26 -16.87 7.56
N GLY A 276 -6.46 -17.64 6.49
CA GLY A 276 -6.23 -19.09 6.48
C GLY A 276 -4.80 -19.41 6.92
N TYR A 277 -3.81 -18.83 6.24
CA TYR A 277 -2.39 -19.02 6.54
C TYR A 277 -2.01 -18.71 8.00
N ILE A 278 -2.41 -17.53 8.50
CA ILE A 278 -2.11 -17.09 9.88
C ILE A 278 -2.68 -18.06 10.92
N ASN A 279 -3.88 -18.59 10.67
CA ASN A 279 -4.59 -19.41 11.65
C ASN A 279 -4.34 -20.93 11.51
N THR A 280 -3.91 -21.42 10.34
CA THR A 280 -3.65 -22.86 10.12
C THR A 280 -2.21 -23.28 10.33
N LYS A 281 -1.27 -22.34 10.53
CA LYS A 281 0.19 -22.62 10.63
C LYS A 281 0.69 -23.48 9.47
N GLU A 282 0.23 -23.24 8.25
CA GLU A 282 0.91 -23.82 7.08
C GLU A 282 2.38 -23.36 7.09
N ASP A 283 3.34 -24.27 7.00
CA ASP A 283 4.75 -23.99 7.32
C ASP A 283 5.48 -23.05 6.33
N ILE A 284 4.86 -22.61 5.22
CA ILE A 284 5.63 -21.90 4.16
C ILE A 284 4.78 -20.85 3.43
N TYR A 285 4.84 -19.58 3.88
CA TYR A 285 4.43 -18.43 3.07
C TYR A 285 5.68 -17.72 2.57
N CYS A 286 5.92 -17.83 1.26
CA CYS A 286 6.92 -17.04 0.55
C CYS A 286 8.39 -17.21 1.02
N GLU A 287 8.78 -18.36 1.56
CA GLU A 287 10.19 -18.63 1.89
C GLU A 287 11.05 -18.82 0.63
N VAL A 288 12.15 -18.06 0.57
CA VAL A 288 13.29 -18.31 -0.30
C VAL A 288 14.21 -19.25 0.48
N LYS A 289 14.47 -20.45 -0.07
CA LYS A 289 15.43 -21.40 0.50
C LYS A 289 16.84 -21.12 -0.01
#